data_AF-A0A813VFZ3-F1
#
_entry.id   AF-A0A813VFZ3-F1
#
_cell.length_a   1.000
_cell.length_b   1.000
_cell.length_c   1.000
_cell.angle_alpha   90.00
_cell.angle_beta   90.00
_cell.angle_gamma   90.00
#
_symmetry.space_group_name_H-M   'P 1'
#
loop_
_entity.id
_entity.type
_entity.pdbx_description
1 polymer ?
#
loop_
_entity_poly.entity_id
_entity_poly.type
_entity_poly.pdbx_seq_one_letter_code
_entity_poly.pdbx_strand_id
1 'polypeptide(L)'
;MRNADKIIVMQIGEIIEKGNHELLMNIQSIYYNLIQKQNLHNKQDKTNSIPEEENKQRGMNTVSLQSLKNNQNKQLEEINEKKKVRRIISSQLLRMNKPEWIFILFGCIGCICNGMIQPTMEIVLSKLTAVFQECDEDPQRRKILVYNLIFIGFGIICFIATFIQSFFFDRSGEALTQRLRQDISYFDDPNNNTGALCTHLSTEASAVQCATGIRLGILLQSFCSLAGGLIIGFIFSW
;
A
#
# COMPACT_ATOMS: atom_id res chain seq x y z
N MET A 1 -32.70 -19.17 5.49
CA MET A 1 -33.65 -19.29 6.61
C MET A 1 -35.07 -19.26 6.05
N ARG A 2 -35.68 -20.43 5.74
CA ARG A 2 -37.06 -20.53 5.22
C ARG A 2 -37.97 -21.47 6.05
N ASN A 3 -37.42 -22.13 7.07
CA ASN A 3 -38.16 -23.04 7.95
C ASN A 3 -38.54 -22.35 9.25
N ALA A 4 -39.52 -21.46 9.21
CA ALA A 4 -40.16 -20.94 10.43
C ALA A 4 -41.59 -21.47 10.46
N ASP A 5 -41.99 -22.08 11.58
CA ASP A 5 -43.33 -22.67 11.73
C ASP A 5 -44.44 -21.60 11.70
N LYS A 6 -44.08 -20.35 11.99
CA LYS A 6 -44.99 -19.22 12.00
C LYS A 6 -44.26 -17.92 11.77
N ILE A 7 -44.76 -17.15 10.83
CA ILE A 7 -44.26 -15.81 10.49
C ILE A 7 -45.35 -14.81 10.85
N ILE A 8 -44.93 -13.70 11.47
CA ILE A 8 -45.80 -12.58 11.85
C ILE A 8 -45.21 -11.32 11.24
N VAL A 9 -46.00 -10.62 10.43
CA VAL A 9 -45.61 -9.37 9.77
C VAL A 9 -46.30 -8.22 10.48
N MET A 10 -45.50 -7.26 10.93
CA MET A 10 -45.95 -6.07 11.64
C MET A 10 -45.60 -4.81 10.85
N GLN A 11 -46.50 -3.83 10.89
CA GLN A 11 -46.26 -2.50 10.34
C GLN A 11 -46.82 -1.48 11.32
N ILE A 12 -45.99 -0.51 11.71
CA ILE A 12 -46.36 0.59 12.63
C ILE A 12 -46.98 0.05 13.94
N GLY A 13 -46.40 -1.01 14.49
CA GLY A 13 -46.80 -1.56 15.79
C GLY A 13 -48.03 -2.46 15.79
N GLU A 14 -48.68 -2.69 14.65
CA GLU A 14 -49.82 -3.61 14.53
C GLU A 14 -49.48 -4.86 13.70
N ILE A 15 -50.13 -5.98 14.01
CA ILE A 15 -49.96 -7.26 13.30
C ILE A 15 -50.89 -7.28 12.08
N ILE A 16 -50.31 -7.36 10.89
CA ILE A 16 -51.07 -7.31 9.63
C ILE A 16 -51.21 -8.70 8.99
N GLU A 17 -50.17 -9.54 9.07
CA GLU A 17 -50.20 -10.87 8.46
C GLU A 17 -49.60 -11.93 9.38
N LYS A 18 -50.20 -13.12 9.41
CA LYS A 18 -49.73 -14.25 10.21
C LYS A 18 -49.98 -15.57 9.49
N GLY A 19 -48.93 -16.38 9.33
CA GLY A 19 -49.06 -17.66 8.64
C GLY A 19 -47.73 -18.36 8.45
N ASN A 20 -47.77 -19.50 7.74
CA ASN A 20 -46.57 -20.17 7.26
C ASN A 20 -46.10 -19.52 5.94
N HIS A 21 -44.85 -19.78 5.55
CA HIS A 21 -44.22 -19.19 4.36
C HIS A 21 -45.06 -19.35 3.09
N GLU A 22 -45.58 -20.57 2.84
CA GLU A 22 -46.40 -20.86 1.65
C GLU A 22 -47.71 -20.05 1.62
N LEU A 23 -48.39 -19.95 2.77
CA LEU A 23 -49.63 -19.19 2.90
C LEU A 23 -49.38 -17.70 2.62
N LEU A 24 -48.34 -17.13 3.21
CA LEU A 24 -48.02 -15.70 3.02
C LEU A 24 -47.49 -15.38 1.62
N MET A 25 -46.85 -16.34 0.94
CA MET A 25 -46.45 -16.20 -0.46
C MET A 25 -47.66 -16.22 -1.41
N ASN A 26 -48.72 -16.97 -1.09
CA ASN A 26 -49.94 -17.03 -1.88
C ASN A 26 -50.83 -15.78 -1.72
N ILE A 27 -50.80 -15.14 -0.55
CA ILE A 27 -51.57 -13.92 -0.27
C ILE A 27 -51.02 -12.70 -1.04
N GLN A 28 -49.76 -12.75 -1.51
CA GLN A 28 -49.12 -11.74 -2.36
C GLN A 28 -49.15 -10.30 -1.81
N SER A 29 -49.17 -10.16 -0.49
CA SER A 29 -49.29 -8.86 0.19
C SER A 29 -47.93 -8.34 0.68
N ILE A 30 -47.80 -7.90 1.94
CA ILE A 30 -46.63 -7.18 2.46
C ILE A 30 -45.44 -8.13 2.58
N TYR A 31 -45.64 -9.32 3.17
CA TYR A 31 -44.57 -10.31 3.31
C TYR A 31 -43.98 -10.72 1.95
N TYR A 32 -44.85 -10.98 0.97
CA TYR A 32 -44.46 -11.33 -0.39
C TYR A 32 -43.61 -10.23 -1.03
N ASN A 33 -44.04 -8.97 -0.94
CA ASN A 33 -43.30 -7.84 -1.51
C ASN A 33 -41.91 -7.65 -0.87
N LEU A 34 -41.79 -7.86 0.45
CA LEU A 34 -40.51 -7.80 1.15
C LEU A 34 -39.55 -8.90 0.66
N ILE A 35 -40.05 -10.12 0.50
CA ILE A 35 -39.25 -11.23 -0.02
C ILE A 35 -38.83 -10.99 -1.47
N GLN A 36 -39.71 -10.44 -2.30
CA GLN A 36 -39.37 -10.14 -3.69
C GLN A 36 -38.31 -9.05 -3.80
N LYS A 37 -38.40 -7.99 -2.97
CA LYS A 37 -37.38 -6.95 -2.90
C LYS A 37 -36.04 -7.50 -2.39
N GLN A 38 -36.07 -8.38 -1.39
CA GLN A 38 -34.86 -9.03 -0.88
C GLN A 38 -34.24 -9.97 -1.91
N ASN A 39 -35.04 -10.71 -2.69
CA ASN A 39 -34.57 -11.55 -3.79
C ASN A 39 -34.01 -10.72 -4.96
N LEU A 40 -34.57 -9.55 -5.25
CA LEU A 40 -34.04 -8.61 -6.24
C LEU A 40 -32.70 -8.03 -5.79
N HIS A 41 -32.58 -7.62 -4.53
CA HIS A 41 -31.32 -7.13 -3.97
C HIS A 41 -30.25 -8.23 -3.94
N ASN A 42 -30.61 -9.45 -3.50
CA ASN A 42 -29.72 -10.61 -3.59
C ASN A 42 -29.39 -10.99 -5.04
N LYS A 43 -30.25 -10.73 -6.03
CA LYS A 43 -29.91 -10.93 -7.46
C LYS A 43 -28.95 -9.87 -7.98
N GLN A 44 -28.95 -8.65 -7.43
CA GLN A 44 -27.95 -7.61 -7.73
C GLN A 44 -26.60 -7.93 -7.07
N ASP A 45 -26.60 -8.46 -5.85
CA ASP A 45 -25.38 -8.94 -5.19
C ASP A 45 -24.87 -10.26 -5.79
N LYS A 46 -25.77 -11.13 -6.29
CA LYS A 46 -25.44 -12.36 -7.03
C LYS A 46 -25.30 -12.18 -8.54
N THR A 47 -25.50 -10.99 -9.09
CA THR A 47 -24.92 -10.68 -10.42
C THR A 47 -23.41 -10.39 -10.31
N ASN A 48 -22.87 -10.36 -9.08
CA ASN A 48 -21.46 -10.62 -8.75
C ASN A 48 -21.17 -12.09 -8.32
N SER A 49 -22.12 -13.02 -8.45
CA SER A 49 -21.89 -14.47 -8.28
C SER A 49 -22.99 -15.30 -8.99
N ILE A 50 -22.67 -15.64 -10.25
CA ILE A 50 -23.38 -16.51 -11.20
C ILE A 50 -24.40 -17.47 -10.56
N PRO A 51 -25.63 -17.54 -11.07
CA PRO A 51 -26.41 -18.77 -11.06
C PRO A 51 -26.70 -19.25 -12.50
N GLU A 52 -26.16 -20.42 -12.83
CA GLU A 52 -26.81 -21.38 -13.72
C GLU A 52 -28.09 -21.86 -13.00
N GLU A 53 -29.25 -22.02 -13.65
CA GLU A 53 -29.56 -23.23 -14.41
C GLU A 53 -30.47 -23.01 -15.63
N GLU A 54 -30.02 -23.64 -16.72
CA GLU A 54 -30.72 -24.45 -17.73
C GLU A 54 -32.03 -23.95 -18.38
N ASN A 55 -31.90 -23.61 -19.67
CA ASN A 55 -32.75 -24.22 -20.69
C ASN A 55 -32.00 -24.45 -22.03
N LYS A 56 -31.61 -25.71 -22.27
CA LYS A 56 -31.44 -26.42 -23.55
C LYS A 56 -31.17 -25.63 -24.85
N GLN A 57 -29.94 -25.69 -25.36
CA GLN A 57 -29.50 -26.50 -26.52
C GLN A 57 -28.23 -25.93 -27.21
N ARG A 58 -27.19 -26.78 -27.27
CA ARG A 58 -26.08 -26.85 -28.26
C ARG A 58 -25.24 -25.59 -28.54
N GLY A 59 -23.98 -25.64 -28.09
CA GLY A 59 -22.87 -24.88 -28.72
C GLY A 59 -21.72 -24.58 -27.77
N MET A 60 -20.76 -25.50 -27.65
CA MET A 60 -19.56 -25.33 -26.82
C MET A 60 -18.50 -24.49 -27.55
N ASN A 61 -17.83 -23.60 -26.81
CA ASN A 61 -16.46 -23.06 -27.03
C ASN A 61 -16.25 -21.63 -27.60
N THR A 62 -17.05 -20.63 -27.24
CA THR A 62 -16.66 -19.21 -27.45
C THR A 62 -16.80 -18.30 -26.22
N VAL A 63 -17.56 -18.70 -25.19
CA VAL A 63 -17.92 -17.82 -24.07
C VAL A 63 -16.83 -17.73 -22.98
N SER A 64 -15.91 -18.71 -22.89
CA SER A 64 -14.85 -18.73 -21.86
C SER A 64 -13.75 -17.68 -22.06
N LEU A 65 -13.41 -17.33 -23.31
CA LEU A 65 -12.39 -16.31 -23.59
C LEU A 65 -12.90 -14.88 -23.41
N GLN A 66 -14.20 -14.65 -23.59
CA GLN A 66 -14.82 -13.33 -23.51
C GLN A 66 -15.07 -12.91 -22.06
N SER A 67 -15.46 -13.84 -21.19
CA SER A 67 -15.60 -13.61 -19.75
C SER A 67 -14.24 -13.40 -19.06
N LEU A 68 -13.21 -14.15 -19.48
CA LEU A 68 -11.83 -13.92 -19.03
C LEU A 68 -11.32 -12.54 -19.47
N LYS A 69 -11.54 -12.15 -20.74
CA LYS A 69 -11.22 -10.79 -21.23
C LYS A 69 -12.00 -9.70 -20.51
N ASN A 70 -13.27 -9.89 -20.20
CA ASN A 70 -14.07 -8.90 -19.46
C ASN A 70 -13.63 -8.76 -18.00
N ASN A 71 -13.25 -9.87 -17.34
CA ASN A 71 -12.68 -9.81 -15.99
C ASN A 71 -11.29 -9.17 -15.98
N GLN A 72 -10.45 -9.47 -16.98
CA GLN A 72 -9.16 -8.80 -17.15
C GLN A 72 -9.33 -7.31 -17.44
N ASN A 73 -10.29 -6.92 -18.29
CA ASN A 73 -10.57 -5.52 -18.60
C ASN A 73 -11.13 -4.76 -17.38
N LYS A 74 -12.05 -5.35 -16.60
CA LYS A 74 -12.51 -4.75 -15.34
C LYS A 74 -11.39 -4.60 -14.31
N GLN A 75 -10.52 -5.61 -14.18
CA GLN A 75 -9.34 -5.53 -13.32
C GLN A 75 -8.35 -4.46 -13.81
N LEU A 76 -8.14 -4.35 -15.12
CA LEU A 76 -7.30 -3.32 -15.74
C LEU A 76 -7.88 -1.92 -15.54
N GLU A 77 -9.20 -1.76 -15.61
CA GLU A 77 -9.91 -0.51 -15.33
C GLU A 77 -9.83 -0.13 -13.84
N GLU A 78 -10.04 -1.06 -12.91
CA GLU A 78 -9.84 -0.81 -11.47
C GLU A 78 -8.38 -0.48 -11.13
N ILE A 79 -7.42 -1.17 -11.76
CA ILE A 79 -5.99 -0.86 -11.63
C ILE A 79 -5.68 0.51 -12.22
N ASN A 80 -6.30 0.89 -13.34
CA ASN A 80 -6.11 2.20 -13.96
C ASN A 80 -6.77 3.32 -13.17
N GLU A 81 -7.98 3.13 -12.63
CA GLU A 81 -8.65 4.04 -11.69
C GLU A 81 -7.80 4.23 -10.44
N LYS A 82 -7.34 3.14 -9.79
CA LYS A 82 -6.43 3.19 -8.65
C LYS A 82 -5.09 3.87 -8.99
N LYS A 83 -4.55 3.66 -10.20
CA LYS A 83 -3.34 4.35 -10.69
C LYS A 83 -3.61 5.82 -10.97
N LYS A 84 -4.78 6.19 -11.49
CA LYS A 84 -5.16 7.57 -11.85
C LYS A 84 -5.41 8.39 -10.59
N VAL A 85 -6.15 7.84 -9.63
CA VAL A 85 -6.32 8.39 -8.27
C VAL A 85 -4.97 8.53 -7.57
N ARG A 86 -4.11 7.50 -7.59
CA ARG A 86 -2.76 7.56 -7.01
C ARG A 86 -1.85 8.60 -7.69
N ARG A 87 -1.97 8.78 -9.01
CA ARG A 87 -1.17 9.76 -9.79
C ARG A 87 -1.64 11.20 -9.56
N ILE A 88 -2.94 11.42 -9.38
CA ILE A 88 -3.52 12.72 -9.02
C ILE A 88 -3.10 13.08 -7.59
N ILE A 89 -3.25 12.14 -6.65
CA ILE A 89 -2.85 12.32 -5.25
C ILE A 89 -1.34 12.54 -5.13
N SER A 90 -0.47 11.80 -5.83
CA SER A 90 0.98 12.01 -5.72
C SER A 90 1.42 13.38 -6.23
N SER A 91 0.88 13.87 -7.36
CA SER A 91 1.25 15.18 -7.91
C SER A 91 0.69 16.36 -7.09
N GLN A 92 -0.55 16.23 -6.58
CA GLN A 92 -1.17 17.26 -5.73
C GLN A 92 -0.54 17.29 -4.33
N LEU A 93 -0.21 16.14 -3.75
CA LEU A 93 0.42 16.05 -2.43
C LEU A 93 1.88 16.49 -2.46
N LEU A 94 2.64 16.17 -3.52
CA LEU A 94 3.97 16.77 -3.78
C LEU A 94 3.88 18.29 -3.95
N ARG A 95 2.80 18.78 -4.58
CA ARG A 95 2.56 20.22 -4.71
C ARG A 95 2.24 20.90 -3.37
N MET A 96 1.64 20.19 -2.41
CA MET A 96 1.43 20.67 -1.04
C MET A 96 2.71 20.66 -0.19
N ASN A 97 3.69 19.80 -0.52
CA ASN A 97 4.99 19.73 0.16
C ASN A 97 6.06 20.69 -0.43
N LYS A 98 5.70 21.51 -1.44
CA LYS A 98 6.59 22.53 -2.03
C LYS A 98 7.31 23.47 -1.05
N PRO A 99 6.69 23.98 0.04
CA PRO A 99 7.39 24.89 0.95
C PRO A 99 8.56 24.22 1.70
N GLU A 100 8.64 22.88 1.71
CA GLU A 100 9.63 22.12 2.48
C GLU A 100 10.56 21.27 1.59
N TRP A 101 10.55 21.52 0.28
CA TRP A 101 11.37 20.80 -0.70
C TRP A 101 12.88 20.82 -0.39
N ILE A 102 13.33 21.84 0.34
CA ILE A 102 14.72 22.02 0.76
C ILE A 102 15.08 21.02 1.85
N PHE A 103 14.17 20.75 2.79
CA PHE A 103 14.40 19.73 3.82
C PHE A 103 14.46 18.33 3.20
N ILE A 104 13.58 18.06 2.22
CA ILE A 104 13.60 16.82 1.44
C ILE A 104 14.92 16.67 0.66
N LEU A 105 15.41 17.75 0.05
CA LEU A 105 16.69 17.75 -0.67
C LEU A 105 17.87 17.35 0.24
N PHE A 106 17.95 17.94 1.43
CA PHE A 106 18.97 17.57 2.42
C PHE A 106 18.83 16.10 2.87
N GLY A 107 17.61 15.62 3.06
CA GLY A 107 17.34 14.20 3.32
C GLY A 107 17.82 13.29 2.20
N CYS A 108 17.58 13.67 0.94
CA CYS A 108 18.05 12.91 -0.23
C CYS A 108 19.58 12.82 -0.34
N ILE A 109 20.31 13.88 0.02
CA ILE A 109 21.77 13.84 0.08
C ILE A 109 22.23 12.81 1.12
N GLY A 110 21.57 12.77 2.30
CA GLY A 110 21.78 11.74 3.30
C GLY A 110 21.53 10.31 2.79
N CYS A 111 20.45 10.11 2.02
CA CYS A 111 20.14 8.82 1.39
C CYS A 111 21.23 8.34 0.43
N ILE A 112 21.77 9.24 -0.39
CA ILE A 112 22.82 8.89 -1.36
C ILE A 112 24.08 8.43 -0.62
N CYS A 113 24.49 9.16 0.42
CA CYS A 113 25.62 8.78 1.27
C CYS A 113 25.38 7.40 1.91
N ASN A 114 24.21 7.18 2.51
CA ASN A 114 23.87 5.88 3.11
C ASN A 114 23.79 4.73 2.10
N GLY A 115 23.36 5.00 0.87
CA GLY A 115 23.33 4.00 -0.21
C GLY A 115 24.72 3.58 -0.65
N MET A 116 25.68 4.52 -0.71
CA MET A 116 27.06 4.26 -1.12
C MET A 116 27.93 3.65 -0.01
N ILE A 117 27.54 3.77 1.25
CA ILE A 117 28.26 3.15 2.37
C ILE A 117 28.27 1.63 2.24
N GLN A 118 27.17 1.00 1.81
CA GLN A 118 27.11 -0.47 1.65
C GLN A 118 28.21 -1.02 0.71
N PRO A 119 28.29 -0.61 -0.56
CA PRO A 119 29.34 -1.09 -1.47
C PRO A 119 30.76 -0.71 -1.03
N THR A 120 30.93 0.45 -0.38
CA THR A 120 32.25 0.89 0.10
C THR A 120 32.74 -0.01 1.25
N MET A 121 31.86 -0.39 2.17
CA MET A 121 32.17 -1.28 3.29
C MET A 121 32.57 -2.69 2.81
N GLU A 122 31.96 -3.18 1.73
CA GLU A 122 32.35 -4.45 1.11
C GLU A 122 33.79 -4.42 0.59
N ILE A 123 34.24 -3.31 -0.02
CA ILE A 123 35.63 -3.17 -0.48
C ILE A 123 36.59 -3.19 0.71
N VAL A 124 36.30 -2.42 1.76
CA VAL A 124 37.17 -2.36 2.95
C VAL A 124 37.26 -3.74 3.59
N LEU A 125 36.14 -4.47 3.68
CA LEU A 125 36.11 -5.84 4.17
C LEU A 125 36.94 -6.79 3.30
N SER A 126 36.82 -6.69 1.97
CA SER A 126 37.63 -7.48 1.03
C SER A 126 39.13 -7.24 1.22
N LYS A 127 39.55 -5.97 1.39
CA LYS A 127 40.94 -5.61 1.67
C LYS A 127 41.40 -6.12 3.03
N LEU A 128 40.54 -6.07 4.03
CA LEU A 128 40.82 -6.62 5.36
C LEU A 128 41.04 -8.15 5.27
N THR A 129 40.20 -8.88 4.53
CA THR A 129 40.38 -10.32 4.28
C THR A 129 41.70 -10.62 3.55
N ALA A 130 42.09 -9.80 2.57
CA ALA A 130 43.38 -9.98 1.88
C ALA A 130 44.59 -9.79 2.82
N VAL A 131 44.51 -8.85 3.78
CA VAL A 131 45.57 -8.64 4.78
C VAL A 131 45.69 -9.84 5.74
N PHE A 132 44.60 -10.56 6.00
CA PHE A 132 44.65 -11.79 6.81
C PHE A 132 45.40 -12.94 6.12
N GLN A 133 45.55 -12.89 4.79
CA GLN A 133 46.27 -13.92 4.02
C GLN A 133 47.79 -13.67 3.95
N GLU A 134 48.27 -12.54 4.44
CA GLU A 134 49.70 -12.22 4.42
C GLU A 134 50.44 -13.02 5.52
N CYS A 135 51.56 -13.67 5.18
CA CYS A 135 52.28 -14.59 6.09
C CYS A 135 53.19 -13.91 7.14
N ASP A 136 53.35 -12.59 7.11
CA ASP A 136 54.28 -11.84 7.97
C ASP A 136 53.54 -11.17 9.15
N GLU A 137 53.82 -11.57 10.40
CA GLU A 137 53.01 -11.23 11.58
C GLU A 137 53.11 -9.74 12.00
N ASP A 138 54.30 -9.13 11.92
CA ASP A 138 54.55 -7.77 12.41
C ASP A 138 53.85 -6.68 11.58
N PRO A 139 54.00 -6.61 10.24
CA PRO A 139 53.30 -5.62 9.43
C PRO A 139 51.79 -5.89 9.33
N GLN A 140 51.35 -7.14 9.45
CA GLN A 140 49.94 -7.54 9.38
C GLN A 140 49.12 -6.91 10.52
N ARG A 141 49.59 -7.02 11.77
CA ARG A 141 48.89 -6.43 12.93
C ARG A 141 48.68 -4.93 12.78
N ARG A 142 49.69 -4.21 12.27
CA ARG A 142 49.59 -2.75 12.05
C ARG A 142 48.56 -2.41 10.97
N LYS A 143 48.52 -3.15 9.86
CA LYS A 143 47.52 -2.96 8.79
C LYS A 143 46.10 -3.20 9.30
N ILE A 144 45.87 -4.27 10.06
CA ILE A 144 44.55 -4.60 10.64
C ILE A 144 44.06 -3.49 11.57
N LEU A 145 44.92 -2.95 12.45
CA LEU A 145 44.56 -1.85 13.34
C LEU A 145 44.14 -0.59 12.57
N VAL A 146 44.81 -0.27 11.46
CA VAL A 146 44.43 0.86 10.60
C VAL A 146 43.08 0.62 9.93
N TYR A 147 42.82 -0.58 9.39
CA TYR A 147 41.52 -0.91 8.79
C TYR A 147 40.38 -0.92 9.81
N ASN A 148 40.61 -1.39 11.03
CA ASN A 148 39.63 -1.30 12.13
C ASN A 148 39.33 0.16 12.51
N LEU A 149 40.34 1.04 12.53
CA LEU A 149 40.13 2.47 12.78
C LEU A 149 39.28 3.12 11.66
N ILE A 150 39.53 2.76 10.40
CA ILE A 150 38.71 3.20 9.25
C ILE A 150 37.26 2.72 9.41
N PHE A 151 37.04 1.49 9.87
CA PHE A 151 35.70 0.93 10.14
C PHE A 151 34.93 1.74 11.19
N ILE A 152 35.59 2.16 12.27
CA ILE A 152 34.99 3.03 13.28
C ILE A 152 34.62 4.38 12.67
N GLY A 153 35.49 4.96 11.83
CA GLY A 153 35.21 6.20 11.10
C GLY A 153 33.96 6.10 10.22
N PHE A 154 33.80 5.01 9.47
CA PHE A 154 32.58 4.75 8.70
C PHE A 154 31.33 4.64 9.57
N GLY A 155 31.43 4.01 10.75
CA GLY A 155 30.33 3.93 11.70
C GLY A 155 29.84 5.31 12.16
N ILE A 156 30.77 6.22 12.47
CA ILE A 156 30.45 7.60 12.86
C ILE A 156 29.80 8.36 11.69
N ILE A 157 30.35 8.23 10.48
CA ILE A 157 29.79 8.88 9.28
C ILE A 157 28.39 8.35 8.96
N CYS A 158 28.18 7.03 9.05
CA CYS A 158 26.88 6.39 8.86
C CYS A 158 25.86 6.87 9.90
N PHE A 159 26.26 6.96 11.17
CA PHE A 159 25.41 7.48 12.23
C PHE A 159 24.98 8.93 11.96
N ILE A 160 25.91 9.80 11.59
CA ILE A 160 25.61 11.20 11.24
C ILE A 160 24.70 11.29 10.01
N ALA A 161 24.99 10.51 8.96
CA ALA A 161 24.22 10.53 7.71
C ALA A 161 22.78 10.02 7.92
N THR A 162 22.60 8.92 8.65
CA THR A 162 21.28 8.38 9.01
C THR A 162 20.52 9.32 9.94
N PHE A 163 21.19 9.94 10.92
CA PHE A 163 20.57 10.92 11.80
C PHE A 163 20.05 12.14 11.02
N ILE A 164 20.88 12.72 10.15
CA ILE A 164 20.47 13.84 9.28
C ILE A 164 19.32 13.39 8.38
N GLN A 165 19.44 12.25 7.70
CA GLN A 165 18.38 11.73 6.83
C GLN A 165 17.04 11.61 7.56
N SER A 166 17.02 10.96 8.74
CA SER A 166 15.79 10.78 9.52
C SER A 166 15.25 12.10 10.04
N PHE A 167 16.09 12.97 10.61
CA PHE A 167 15.66 14.26 11.14
C PHE A 167 14.94 15.13 10.09
N PHE A 168 15.52 15.23 8.89
CA PHE A 168 14.97 16.06 7.82
C PHE A 168 13.66 15.47 7.25
N PHE A 169 13.56 14.15 7.11
CA PHE A 169 12.33 13.52 6.65
C PHE A 169 11.22 13.52 7.71
N ASP A 170 11.56 13.29 8.98
CA ASP A 170 10.60 13.30 10.09
C ASP A 170 10.01 14.70 10.25
N ARG A 171 10.84 15.75 10.18
CA ARG A 171 10.39 17.15 10.21
C ARG A 171 9.40 17.46 9.08
N SER A 172 9.67 16.97 7.87
CA SER A 172 8.74 17.14 6.74
C SER A 172 7.45 16.33 6.94
N GLY A 173 7.53 15.18 7.61
CA GLY A 173 6.39 14.33 7.93
C GLY A 173 5.46 14.98 8.94
N GLU A 174 6.02 15.55 9.99
CA GLU A 174 5.28 16.28 11.02
C GLU A 174 4.53 17.47 10.43
N ALA A 175 5.21 18.29 9.61
CA ALA A 175 4.59 19.48 9.03
C ALA A 175 3.46 19.13 8.06
N LEU A 176 3.60 18.07 7.26
CA LEU A 176 2.53 17.56 6.41
C LEU A 176 1.37 17.02 7.24
N THR A 177 1.66 16.23 8.28
CA THR A 177 0.64 15.66 9.18
C THR A 177 -0.13 16.75 9.93
N GLN A 178 0.56 17.83 10.35
CA GLN A 178 -0.08 18.96 11.02
C GLN A 178 -1.10 19.67 10.12
N ARG A 179 -0.83 19.78 8.82
CA ARG A 179 -1.75 20.38 7.84
C ARG A 179 -2.95 19.50 7.50
N LEU A 180 -2.83 18.19 7.72
CA LEU A 180 -3.88 17.20 7.46
C LEU A 180 -4.85 17.03 8.64
N ARG A 181 -4.54 17.59 9.82
CA ARG A 181 -5.46 17.57 10.96
C ARG A 181 -6.71 18.38 10.63
N GLN A 182 -7.85 17.73 10.71
CA GLN A 182 -9.18 18.32 10.51
C GLN A 182 -9.77 18.75 11.85
N ASP A 183 -10.59 19.80 11.82
CA ASP A 183 -11.35 20.28 12.98
C ASP A 183 -12.53 19.36 13.32
N ILE A 184 -13.02 19.43 14.56
CA ILE A 184 -14.07 18.54 15.06
C ILE A 184 -15.36 18.62 14.22
N SER A 185 -15.69 19.81 13.68
CA SER A 185 -16.87 20.01 12.82
C SER A 185 -16.84 19.26 11.50
N TYR A 186 -15.65 18.85 11.01
CA TYR A 186 -15.55 18.01 9.82
C TYR A 186 -16.18 16.62 10.06
N PHE A 187 -16.17 16.13 11.30
CA PHE A 187 -16.69 14.82 11.65
C PHE A 187 -18.20 14.80 11.90
N ASP A 188 -18.85 15.96 11.95
CA ASP A 188 -20.31 16.07 12.14
C ASP A 188 -21.09 15.94 10.82
N ASP A 189 -20.40 16.02 9.67
CA ASP A 189 -21.04 15.88 8.36
C ASP A 189 -21.51 14.43 8.11
N PRO A 190 -22.78 14.19 7.73
CA PRO A 190 -23.31 12.85 7.49
C PRO A 190 -22.67 12.15 6.27
N ASN A 191 -22.01 12.90 5.40
CA ASN A 191 -21.20 12.37 4.29
C ASN A 191 -19.88 11.74 4.78
N ASN A 192 -19.40 12.14 5.96
CA ASN A 192 -18.18 11.67 6.60
C ASN A 192 -18.47 10.48 7.53
N ASN A 193 -19.18 9.48 7.00
CA ASN A 193 -19.46 8.26 7.74
C ASN A 193 -18.15 7.52 8.10
N THR A 194 -18.08 6.95 9.30
CA THR A 194 -16.88 6.34 9.91
C THR A 194 -16.24 5.25 9.03
N GLY A 195 -17.04 4.47 8.30
CA GLY A 195 -16.54 3.45 7.36
C GLY A 195 -15.86 4.03 6.11
N ALA A 196 -16.41 5.11 5.54
CA ALA A 196 -15.81 5.81 4.40
C ALA A 196 -14.53 6.54 4.83
N LEU A 197 -14.54 7.18 6.01
CA LEU A 197 -13.37 7.84 6.60
C LEU A 197 -12.23 6.87 6.87
N CYS A 198 -12.51 5.69 7.43
CA CYS A 198 -11.47 4.68 7.67
C CYS A 198 -10.77 4.27 6.36
N THR A 199 -11.55 4.09 5.29
CA THR A 199 -11.03 3.74 3.97
C THR A 199 -10.23 4.89 3.35
N HIS A 200 -10.72 6.13 3.47
CA HIS A 200 -10.03 7.34 3.00
C HIS A 200 -8.71 7.54 3.75
N LEU A 201 -8.73 7.47 5.08
CA LEU A 201 -7.57 7.67 5.94
C LEU A 201 -6.48 6.63 5.69
N SER A 202 -6.84 5.36 5.48
CA SER A 202 -5.86 4.31 5.15
C SER A 202 -5.16 4.58 3.80
N THR A 203 -5.94 5.05 2.81
CA THR A 203 -5.43 5.39 1.48
C THR A 203 -4.55 6.65 1.53
N GLU A 204 -4.97 7.67 2.28
CA GLU A 204 -4.26 8.94 2.43
C GLU A 204 -2.99 8.80 3.29
N ALA A 205 -3.01 8.02 4.38
CA ALA A 205 -1.82 7.76 5.18
C ALA A 205 -0.70 7.12 4.36
N SER A 206 -1.07 6.21 3.45
CA SER A 206 -0.12 5.61 2.50
C SER A 206 0.43 6.64 1.50
N ALA A 207 -0.39 7.60 1.06
CA ALA A 207 0.04 8.66 0.17
C ALA A 207 0.95 9.69 0.88
N VAL A 208 0.66 10.02 2.14
CA VAL A 208 1.43 10.93 3.00
C VAL A 208 2.86 10.44 3.15
N GLN A 209 3.07 9.15 3.42
CA GLN A 209 4.42 8.58 3.51
C GLN A 209 5.26 8.72 2.23
N CYS A 210 4.62 8.78 1.06
CA CYS A 210 5.32 9.08 -0.20
C CYS A 210 5.61 10.58 -0.35
N ALA A 211 4.69 11.47 0.07
CA ALA A 211 4.92 12.92 0.00
C ALA A 211 5.96 13.41 1.00
N THR A 212 6.03 12.81 2.19
CA THR A 212 7.08 13.06 3.20
C THR A 212 8.48 12.73 2.67
N GLY A 213 8.60 11.93 1.61
CA GLY A 213 9.86 11.63 0.96
C GLY A 213 10.60 10.42 1.54
N ILE A 214 10.20 9.86 2.68
CA ILE A 214 10.85 8.69 3.32
C ILE A 214 10.90 7.48 2.37
N ARG A 215 9.75 7.11 1.79
CA ARG A 215 9.67 5.97 0.85
C ARG A 215 10.49 6.21 -0.41
N LEU A 216 10.48 7.43 -0.92
CA LEU A 216 11.30 7.84 -2.07
C LEU A 216 12.80 7.82 -1.73
N GLY A 217 13.17 8.20 -0.50
CA GLY A 217 14.53 8.16 0.02
C GLY A 217 15.06 6.74 0.13
N ILE A 218 14.26 5.79 0.62
CA ILE A 218 14.63 4.36 0.66
C ILE A 218 14.83 3.81 -0.76
N LEU A 219 13.94 4.14 -1.70
CA LEU A 219 14.11 3.75 -3.11
C LEU A 219 15.38 4.33 -3.72
N LEU A 220 15.68 5.60 -3.44
CA LEU A 220 16.90 6.26 -3.90
C LEU A 220 18.15 5.61 -3.29
N GLN A 221 18.11 5.27 -2.00
CA GLN A 221 19.18 4.57 -1.30
C GLN A 221 19.44 3.19 -1.92
N SER A 222 18.38 2.41 -2.19
CA SER A 222 18.50 1.11 -2.85
C SER A 222 19.07 1.23 -4.26
N PHE A 223 18.66 2.26 -5.00
CA PHE A 223 19.22 2.52 -6.33
C PHE A 223 20.72 2.86 -6.28
N CYS A 224 21.13 3.72 -5.34
CA CYS A 224 22.54 4.06 -5.15
C CYS A 224 23.39 2.85 -4.75
N SER A 225 22.87 2.02 -3.84
CA SER A 225 23.55 0.78 -3.43
C SER A 225 23.71 -0.20 -4.60
N LEU A 226 22.63 -0.43 -5.37
CA LEU A 226 22.67 -1.26 -6.57
C LEU A 226 23.66 -0.73 -7.61
N ALA A 227 23.62 0.58 -7.89
CA ALA A 227 24.53 1.21 -8.84
C ALA A 227 25.99 1.10 -8.38
N GLY A 228 26.27 1.38 -7.11
CA GLY A 228 27.60 1.25 -6.53
C GLY A 228 28.13 -0.18 -6.61
N GLY A 229 27.31 -1.17 -6.25
CA GLY A 229 27.67 -2.59 -6.36
C GLY A 229 27.95 -3.02 -7.79
N LEU A 230 27.12 -2.62 -8.76
CA LEU A 230 27.34 -2.92 -10.18
C LEU A 230 28.63 -2.29 -10.72
N ILE A 231 28.90 -1.03 -10.38
CA ILE A 231 30.11 -0.32 -10.79
C ILE A 231 31.35 -1.05 -10.27
N ILE A 232 31.36 -1.44 -8.98
CA ILE A 232 32.47 -2.18 -8.38
C ILE A 232 32.63 -3.55 -9.01
N GLY A 233 31.52 -4.26 -9.24
CA GLY A 233 31.52 -5.56 -9.89
C GLY A 233 32.20 -5.52 -11.27
N PHE A 234 31.83 -4.55 -12.11
CA PHE A 234 32.46 -4.38 -13.42
C PHE A 234 33.93 -3.94 -13.34
N ILE A 235 34.34 -3.16 -12.33
CA ILE A 235 35.74 -2.75 -12.17
C ILE A 235 36.63 -3.94 -11.79
N PHE A 236 36.16 -4.82 -10.90
CA PHE A 236 36.95 -5.94 -10.41
C PHE A 236 36.83 -7.22 -11.25
N SER A 237 35.72 -7.40 -11.95
CA SER A 237 35.43 -8.58 -12.77
C SER A 237 34.69 -8.15 -14.04
N TRP A 238 35.44 -7.70 -15.05
CA TRP A 238 34.93 -7.46 -16.40
C TRP A 238 35.10 -8.69 -17.29
#